data_AF-K1YGL4-F1
#
_entry.id   AF-K1YGL4-F1
#
_cell.length_a   1.000
_cell.length_b   1.000
_cell.length_c   1.000
_cell.angle_alpha   90.00
_cell.angle_beta   90.00
_cell.angle_gamma   90.00
#
_symmetry.space_group_name_H-M   'P 1'
#
loop_
_entity.id
_entity.type
_entity.pdbx_description
1 polymer ?
#
loop_
_entity_poly.entity_id
_entity_poly.type
_entity_poly.pdbx_seq_one_letter_code
_entity_poly.pdbx_strand_id
1 'polypeptide(L)'
;MISWIEDECAGMRDKDELAVDLPPNFFPYIKPEDPDWLIRYSEYNNPGEYHNGGIWPFICGFYIAALVAAKRYKLAEEKLLALTEMVRMANDNNLEFGFNEWIKAQDGKPMGQEWQTWSAALYLYAVKCVEEKRTPFFDEIRNC
;
A
#
# COMPACT_ATOMS: atom_id res chain seq x y z
N MET A 1 -14.40 3.05 9.68
CA MET A 1 -13.23 3.43 8.85
C MET A 1 -12.55 2.21 8.25
N ILE A 2 -11.93 1.31 9.04
CA ILE A 2 -11.26 0.09 8.49
C ILE A 2 -12.22 -0.77 7.65
N SER A 3 -13.42 -1.06 8.15
CA SER A 3 -14.41 -1.85 7.38
C SER A 3 -14.75 -1.20 6.04
N TRP A 4 -14.93 0.13 6.04
CA TRP A 4 -15.18 0.87 4.81
C TRP A 4 -14.00 0.78 3.83
N ILE A 5 -12.76 0.89 4.30
CA ILE A 5 -11.57 0.69 3.45
C ILE A 5 -11.58 -0.70 2.80
N GLU A 6 -11.84 -1.75 3.58
CA GLU A 6 -11.86 -3.12 3.06
C GLU A 6 -13.02 -3.35 2.09
N ASP A 7 -14.20 -2.81 2.37
CA ASP A 7 -15.39 -2.91 1.51
C ASP A 7 -15.17 -2.17 0.17
N GLU A 8 -14.59 -0.96 0.21
CA GLU A 8 -14.23 -0.22 -1.01
C GLU A 8 -13.15 -0.95 -1.82
N CYS A 9 -12.09 -1.45 -1.16
CA CYS A 9 -11.05 -2.23 -1.85
C CYS A 9 -11.63 -3.50 -2.49
N ALA A 10 -12.57 -4.17 -1.83
CA ALA A 10 -13.29 -5.30 -2.42
C ALA A 10 -14.10 -4.87 -3.66
N GLY A 11 -14.85 -3.79 -3.56
CA GLY A 11 -15.60 -3.24 -4.69
C GLY A 11 -14.73 -2.75 -5.85
N MET A 12 -13.51 -2.29 -5.58
CA MET A 12 -12.53 -1.92 -6.60
C MET A 12 -11.96 -3.16 -7.30
N ARG A 13 -11.68 -4.24 -6.56
CA ARG A 13 -11.27 -5.53 -7.15
C ARG A 13 -12.36 -6.12 -8.04
N ASP A 14 -13.62 -6.04 -7.63
CA ASP A 14 -14.76 -6.51 -8.43
C ASP A 14 -14.93 -5.75 -9.77
N LYS A 15 -14.33 -4.55 -9.88
CA LYS A 15 -14.34 -3.70 -11.08
C LYS A 15 -13.02 -3.73 -11.85
N ASP A 16 -12.09 -4.60 -11.48
CA ASP A 16 -10.72 -4.63 -12.01
C ASP A 16 -9.95 -3.30 -11.85
N GLU A 17 -10.34 -2.46 -10.89
CA GLU A 17 -9.67 -1.20 -10.54
C GLU A 17 -8.52 -1.39 -9.53
N LEU A 18 -8.43 -2.57 -8.91
CA LEU A 18 -7.39 -2.98 -7.97
C LEU A 18 -7.11 -4.49 -8.15
N ALA A 19 -5.85 -4.90 -8.27
CA ALA A 19 -5.46 -6.29 -8.53
C ALA A 19 -4.95 -7.03 -7.29
N VAL A 20 -4.50 -6.29 -6.27
CA VAL A 20 -3.84 -6.86 -5.09
C VAL A 20 -4.67 -6.67 -3.83
N ASP A 21 -4.37 -7.44 -2.79
CA ASP A 21 -5.05 -7.32 -1.49
C ASP A 21 -4.40 -6.28 -0.56
N LEU A 22 -4.07 -5.11 -1.10
CA LEU A 22 -3.52 -3.98 -0.37
C LEU A 22 -4.21 -2.68 -0.83
N PRO A 23 -4.50 -1.75 0.10
CA PRO A 23 -5.18 -0.52 -0.26
C PRO A 23 -4.25 0.37 -1.11
N PRO A 24 -4.77 1.04 -2.15
CA PRO A 24 -4.03 2.06 -2.84
C PRO A 24 -3.80 3.28 -1.93
N ASN A 25 -2.82 4.11 -2.26
CA ASN A 25 -2.49 5.30 -1.45
C ASN A 25 -3.61 6.35 -1.41
N PHE A 26 -4.52 6.29 -2.37
CA PHE A 26 -5.63 7.20 -2.56
C PHE A 26 -6.75 6.48 -3.31
N PHE A 27 -7.98 6.61 -2.81
CA PHE A 27 -9.19 6.14 -3.46
C PHE A 27 -10.41 6.87 -2.90
N PRO A 28 -11.48 7.09 -3.70
CA PRO A 28 -11.61 6.72 -5.12
C PRO A 28 -10.66 7.53 -6.02
N TYR A 29 -10.25 6.97 -7.17
CA TYR A 29 -9.35 7.65 -8.10
C TYR A 29 -10.00 8.89 -8.71
N ILE A 30 -9.20 9.93 -8.97
CA ILE A 30 -9.63 11.10 -9.75
C ILE A 30 -9.63 10.70 -11.23
N LYS A 31 -10.79 10.78 -11.88
CA LYS A 31 -11.00 10.45 -13.30
C LYS A 31 -10.98 11.73 -14.15
N PRO A 32 -10.71 11.65 -15.47
CA PRO A 32 -10.65 12.82 -16.35
C PRO A 32 -11.90 13.70 -16.37
N GLU A 33 -13.05 13.11 -16.04
CA GLU A 33 -14.37 13.75 -15.99
C GLU A 33 -14.65 14.41 -14.64
N ASP A 34 -13.82 14.19 -13.63
CA ASP A 34 -13.99 14.78 -12.30
C ASP A 34 -13.56 16.25 -12.29
N PRO A 35 -14.26 17.14 -11.54
CA PRO A 35 -13.90 18.56 -11.44
C PRO A 35 -12.47 18.81 -10.92
N ASP A 36 -11.95 17.88 -10.12
CA ASP A 36 -10.62 17.97 -9.51
C ASP A 36 -9.50 17.43 -10.43
N TRP A 37 -9.82 16.96 -11.64
CA TRP A 37 -8.83 16.50 -12.60
C TRP A 37 -7.98 17.65 -13.14
N LEU A 38 -6.67 17.53 -12.98
CA LEU A 38 -5.69 18.45 -13.55
C LEU A 38 -5.04 17.81 -14.78
N ILE A 39 -4.80 18.61 -15.83
CA ILE A 39 -4.15 18.15 -17.08
C ILE A 39 -2.84 17.40 -16.81
N ARG A 40 -2.06 17.82 -15.80
CA ARG A 40 -0.82 17.15 -15.40
C ARG A 40 -1.01 15.68 -14.99
N TYR A 41 -2.22 15.29 -14.56
CA TYR A 41 -2.49 13.91 -14.16
C TYR A 41 -2.43 12.92 -15.32
N SER A 42 -2.80 13.32 -16.54
CA SER A 42 -2.67 12.41 -17.70
C SER A 42 -1.23 12.00 -18.00
N GLU A 43 -0.26 12.81 -17.56
CA GLU A 43 1.17 12.55 -17.77
C GLU A 43 1.78 11.67 -16.67
N TYR A 44 1.32 11.79 -15.43
CA TYR A 44 2.02 11.21 -14.26
C TYR A 44 1.15 10.46 -13.26
N ASN A 45 -0.17 10.66 -13.28
CA ASN A 45 -1.09 10.21 -12.24
C ASN A 45 -2.45 9.79 -12.83
N ASN A 46 -2.44 8.95 -13.85
CA ASN A 46 -3.69 8.34 -14.32
C ASN A 46 -4.34 7.52 -13.17
N PRO A 47 -5.65 7.26 -13.22
CA PRO A 47 -6.32 6.45 -12.20
C PRO A 47 -5.57 5.14 -11.91
N GLY A 48 -5.29 4.86 -10.63
CA GLY A 48 -4.54 3.69 -10.18
C GLY A 48 -3.01 3.78 -10.36
N GLU A 49 -2.49 4.96 -10.74
CA GLU A 49 -1.07 5.20 -10.92
C GLU A 49 -0.51 6.20 -9.91
N TYR A 50 0.74 5.99 -9.53
CA TYR A 50 1.55 6.91 -8.72
C TYR A 50 0.80 7.52 -7.53
N HIS A 51 0.48 8.82 -7.55
CA HIS A 51 -0.24 9.47 -6.46
C HIS A 51 -1.77 9.35 -6.54
N ASN A 52 -2.32 9.03 -7.71
CA ASN A 52 -3.76 8.86 -7.94
C ASN A 52 -4.18 7.39 -7.80
N GLY A 53 -3.77 6.77 -6.70
CA GLY A 53 -4.15 5.40 -6.37
C GLY A 53 -3.15 4.32 -6.75
N GLY A 54 -1.88 4.66 -6.95
CA GLY A 54 -0.82 3.66 -6.93
C GLY A 54 -0.73 3.00 -5.55
N ILE A 55 -0.30 1.74 -5.49
CA ILE A 55 -0.06 1.06 -4.21
C ILE A 55 1.38 1.29 -3.81
N TRP A 56 1.58 1.92 -2.66
CA TRP A 56 2.90 2.23 -2.13
C TRP A 56 3.24 1.31 -0.97
N PRO A 57 4.30 0.50 -1.05
CA PRO A 57 4.63 -0.47 0.00
C PRO A 57 4.83 0.18 1.38
N PHE A 58 5.44 1.37 1.44
CA PHE A 58 5.64 2.06 2.72
C PHE A 58 4.31 2.51 3.36
N ILE A 59 3.34 2.95 2.54
CA ILE A 59 2.00 3.32 3.01
C ILE A 59 1.25 2.08 3.51
N CYS A 60 1.38 0.95 2.80
CA CYS A 60 0.85 -0.33 3.24
C CYS A 60 1.43 -0.75 4.59
N GLY A 61 2.73 -0.52 4.82
CA GLY A 61 3.37 -0.75 6.12
C GLY A 61 2.75 0.08 7.25
N PHE A 62 2.45 1.37 7.00
CA PHE A 62 1.70 2.19 7.94
C PHE A 62 0.27 1.69 8.16
N TYR A 63 -0.43 1.26 7.10
CA TYR A 63 -1.77 0.70 7.22
C TYR A 63 -1.79 -0.53 8.13
N ILE A 64 -0.86 -1.46 7.95
CA ILE A 64 -0.70 -2.64 8.81
C ILE A 64 -0.44 -2.22 10.27
N ALA A 65 0.45 -1.27 10.51
CA ALA A 65 0.69 -0.75 11.86
C ALA A 65 -0.60 -0.14 12.48
N ALA A 66 -1.40 0.58 11.69
CA ALA A 66 -2.68 1.13 12.12
C ALA A 66 -3.70 0.02 12.44
N LEU A 67 -3.74 -1.07 11.65
CA LEU A 67 -4.57 -2.24 11.93
C LEU A 67 -4.19 -2.88 13.27
N VAL A 68 -2.89 -3.02 13.55
CA VAL A 68 -2.39 -3.53 14.84
C VAL A 68 -2.81 -2.61 15.99
N ALA A 69 -2.63 -1.29 15.85
CA ALA A 69 -3.07 -0.31 16.85
C ALA A 69 -4.58 -0.36 17.10
N ALA A 70 -5.37 -0.64 16.07
CA ALA A 70 -6.82 -0.86 16.15
C ALA A 70 -7.21 -2.28 16.62
N LYS A 71 -6.24 -3.11 17.02
CA LYS A 71 -6.40 -4.50 17.47
C LYS A 71 -7.05 -5.42 16.42
N ARG A 72 -6.91 -5.09 15.13
CA ARG A 72 -7.36 -5.91 13.98
C ARG A 72 -6.25 -6.87 13.55
N TYR A 73 -5.77 -7.69 14.50
CA TYR A 73 -4.56 -8.50 14.31
C TYR A 73 -4.64 -9.47 13.13
N LYS A 74 -5.76 -10.18 12.97
CA LYS A 74 -5.94 -11.11 11.85
C LYS A 74 -5.82 -10.41 10.49
N LEU A 75 -6.48 -9.26 10.34
CA LEU A 75 -6.41 -8.48 9.12
C LEU A 75 -4.99 -7.93 8.90
N ALA A 76 -4.31 -7.51 9.97
CA ALA A 76 -2.93 -7.05 9.89
C ALA A 76 -1.98 -8.16 9.39
N GLU A 77 -2.15 -9.39 9.86
CA GLU A 77 -1.40 -10.57 9.41
C GLU A 77 -1.68 -10.86 7.92
N GLU A 78 -2.94 -10.84 7.50
CA GLU A 78 -3.35 -11.05 6.08
C GLU A 78 -2.71 -9.99 5.17
N LYS A 79 -2.80 -8.70 5.53
CA LYS A 79 -2.19 -7.61 4.75
C LYS A 79 -0.66 -7.67 4.77
N LEU A 80 -0.04 -8.13 5.87
CA LEU A 80 1.40 -8.31 5.92
C LEU A 80 1.88 -9.40 4.96
N LEU A 81 1.14 -10.49 4.81
CA LEU A 81 1.45 -11.51 3.81
C LEU A 81 1.38 -10.94 2.39
N ALA A 82 0.32 -10.18 2.07
CA ALA A 82 0.21 -9.51 0.77
C ALA A 82 1.37 -8.52 0.53
N LEU A 83 1.80 -7.78 1.56
CA LEU A 83 2.95 -6.88 1.46
C LEU A 83 4.27 -7.64 1.29
N THR A 84 4.42 -8.80 1.94
CA THR A 84 5.60 -9.67 1.79
C THR A 84 5.78 -10.12 0.35
N GLU A 85 4.70 -10.55 -0.30
CA GLU A 85 4.73 -10.92 -1.73
C GLU A 85 5.06 -9.71 -2.61
N MET A 86 4.50 -8.54 -2.29
CA MET A 86 4.74 -7.31 -3.04
C MET A 86 6.20 -6.84 -2.97
N VAL A 87 6.85 -6.88 -1.80
CA VAL A 87 8.25 -6.41 -1.68
C VAL A 87 9.25 -7.36 -2.34
N ARG A 88 8.87 -8.62 -2.57
CA ARG A 88 9.64 -9.61 -3.35
C ARG A 88 9.61 -9.34 -4.85
N MET A 89 8.60 -8.65 -5.36
CA MET A 89 8.53 -8.32 -6.79
C MET A 89 9.72 -7.43 -7.17
N ALA A 90 10.36 -7.74 -8.29
CA ALA A 90 11.46 -6.96 -8.86
C ALA A 90 11.31 -6.93 -10.38
N ASN A 91 11.73 -5.82 -10.98
CA ASN A 91 11.88 -5.68 -12.42
C ASN A 91 13.18 -6.36 -12.90
N ASP A 92 14.25 -6.34 -12.08
CA ASP A 92 15.44 -7.15 -12.33
C ASP A 92 15.24 -8.59 -11.82
N ASN A 93 15.23 -9.55 -12.76
CA ASN A 93 15.08 -10.98 -12.46
C ASN A 93 16.21 -11.56 -11.57
N ASN A 94 17.30 -10.83 -11.37
CA ASN A 94 18.38 -11.25 -10.47
C ASN A 94 18.15 -10.84 -9.00
N LEU A 95 17.11 -10.07 -8.71
CA LEU A 95 16.80 -9.60 -7.36
C LEU A 95 15.71 -10.45 -6.72
N GLU A 96 15.99 -10.94 -5.51
CA GLU A 96 15.00 -11.66 -4.70
C GLU A 96 13.98 -10.69 -4.05
N PHE A 97 14.39 -9.44 -3.84
CA PHE A 97 13.55 -8.38 -3.26
C PHE A 97 13.78 -7.07 -4.00
N GLY A 98 12.75 -6.56 -4.68
CA GLY A 98 12.84 -5.31 -5.43
C GLY A 98 12.62 -4.08 -4.55
N PHE A 99 11.76 -4.16 -3.52
CA PHE A 99 11.36 -2.99 -2.72
C PHE A 99 11.01 -1.77 -3.58
N ASN A 100 10.14 -1.99 -4.58
CA ASN A 100 9.75 -0.97 -5.55
C ASN A 100 9.13 0.27 -4.89
N GLU A 101 9.21 1.38 -5.60
CA GLU A 101 8.62 2.65 -5.22
C GLU A 101 7.10 2.56 -5.12
N TRP A 102 6.44 2.09 -6.18
CA TRP A 102 4.99 1.93 -6.22
C TRP A 102 4.58 0.81 -7.19
N ILE A 103 3.36 0.31 -7.02
CA ILE A 103 2.77 -0.75 -7.84
C ILE A 103 1.53 -0.17 -8.51
N LYS A 104 1.35 -0.44 -9.80
CA LYS A 104 0.13 -0.04 -10.52
C LYS A 104 -1.06 -0.83 -10.03
N ALA A 105 -2.16 -0.15 -9.72
CA ALA A 105 -3.28 -0.77 -9.01
C ALA A 105 -3.96 -1.88 -9.82
N GLN A 106 -4.22 -1.65 -11.10
CA GLN A 106 -5.06 -2.53 -11.92
C GLN A 106 -4.37 -3.80 -12.39
N ASP A 107 -3.04 -3.82 -12.49
CA ASP A 107 -2.29 -4.99 -12.98
C ASP A 107 -1.24 -5.51 -12.00
N GLY A 108 -1.06 -4.85 -10.85
CA GLY A 108 -0.13 -5.29 -9.81
C GLY A 108 1.33 -5.22 -10.22
N LYS A 109 1.69 -4.51 -11.30
CA LYS A 109 3.07 -4.44 -11.76
C LYS A 109 3.92 -3.45 -10.98
N PRO A 110 5.17 -3.81 -10.66
CA PRO A 110 6.11 -2.87 -10.06
C PRO A 110 6.48 -1.74 -11.03
N MET A 111 6.43 -0.53 -10.51
CA MET A 111 6.70 0.71 -11.24
C MET A 111 7.65 1.59 -10.42
N GLY A 112 8.19 2.63 -11.07
CA GLY A 112 9.16 3.54 -10.44
C GLY A 112 10.51 2.87 -10.22
N GLN A 113 11.23 3.32 -9.20
CA GLN A 113 12.56 2.81 -8.86
C GLN A 113 12.51 1.61 -7.90
N GLU A 114 13.47 0.70 -8.04
CA GLU A 114 13.73 -0.36 -7.05
C GLU A 114 14.49 0.19 -5.84
N TRP A 115 14.68 -0.66 -4.84
CA TRP A 115 15.50 -0.44 -3.63
C TRP A 115 15.14 0.81 -2.85
N GLN A 116 13.85 1.06 -2.69
CA GLN A 116 13.41 2.18 -1.88
C GLN A 116 13.54 1.89 -0.39
N THR A 117 14.44 2.61 0.27
CA THR A 117 14.72 2.46 1.71
C THR A 117 13.47 2.63 2.56
N TRP A 118 12.54 3.53 2.19
CA TRP A 118 11.28 3.70 2.93
C TRP A 118 10.39 2.46 2.86
N SER A 119 10.38 1.75 1.73
CA SER A 119 9.55 0.56 1.52
C SER A 119 10.11 -0.58 2.37
N ALA A 120 11.44 -0.74 2.39
CA ALA A 120 12.11 -1.71 3.25
C ALA A 120 11.93 -1.40 4.74
N ALA A 121 12.13 -0.14 5.15
CA ALA A 121 12.01 0.28 6.55
C ALA A 121 10.59 0.07 7.09
N LEU A 122 9.56 0.46 6.33
CA LEU A 122 8.17 0.32 6.78
C LEU A 122 7.66 -1.11 6.67
N TYR A 123 8.20 -1.93 5.78
CA TYR A 123 7.96 -3.38 5.80
C TYR A 123 8.46 -4.00 7.11
N LEU A 124 9.73 -3.74 7.49
CA LEU A 124 10.28 -4.24 8.75
C LEU A 124 9.50 -3.73 9.96
N TYR A 125 9.09 -2.46 9.95
CA TYR A 125 8.25 -1.91 11.00
C TYR A 125 6.89 -2.61 11.10
N ALA A 126 6.24 -2.88 9.97
CA ALA A 126 4.97 -3.60 9.91
C ALA A 126 5.10 -5.04 10.44
N VAL A 127 6.16 -5.76 10.04
CA VAL A 127 6.49 -7.08 10.60
C VAL A 127 6.60 -7.01 12.12
N LYS A 128 7.35 -6.03 12.63
CA LYS A 128 7.57 -5.88 14.07
C LYS A 128 6.27 -5.54 14.81
N CYS A 129 5.41 -4.73 14.21
CA CYS A 129 4.11 -4.40 14.79
C CYS A 129 3.21 -5.63 14.92
N VAL A 130 3.15 -6.45 13.87
CA VAL A 130 2.34 -7.67 13.86
C VAL A 130 2.89 -8.69 14.86
N GLU A 131 4.20 -8.91 14.87
CA GLU A 131 4.88 -9.83 15.81
C GLU A 131 4.59 -9.47 17.27
N GLU A 132 4.74 -8.20 17.64
CA GLU A 132 4.57 -7.73 19.03
C GLU A 132 3.13 -7.38 19.40
N LYS A 133 2.21 -7.38 18.43
CA LYS A 133 0.82 -6.91 18.57
C LYS A 133 0.70 -5.51 19.18
N ARG A 134 1.69 -4.66 18.91
CA ARG A 134 1.81 -3.27 19.36
C ARG A 134 2.48 -2.42 18.28
N THR A 135 2.58 -1.11 18.46
CA THR A 135 3.28 -0.23 17.50
C THR A 135 4.51 0.41 18.16
N PRO A 136 5.72 -0.19 18.07
CA PRO A 136 6.84 0.18 18.94
C PRO A 136 7.13 1.68 19.04
N PHE A 137 7.29 2.34 17.91
CA PHE A 137 7.56 3.78 17.85
C PHE A 137 6.32 4.61 18.20
N PHE A 138 5.15 4.27 17.65
CA PHE A 138 3.94 5.06 17.84
C PHE A 138 3.33 4.92 19.25
N ASP A 139 3.56 3.81 19.94
CA ASP A 139 3.18 3.64 21.34
C ASP A 139 4.06 4.52 22.23
N GLU A 140 5.38 4.56 21.98
CA GLU A 140 6.31 5.37 22.75
C GLU A 140 5.96 6.86 22.68
N ILE A 141 5.77 7.41 21.47
CA ILE A 141 5.47 8.84 21.31
C ILE A 141 4.09 9.25 21.88
N ARG A 142 3.13 8.32 21.97
CA ARG A 142 1.80 8.59 22.55
C ARG A 142 1.83 8.65 24.08
N ASN A 143 2.85 8.07 24.68
CA ASN A 143 3.07 8.06 26.13
C ASN A 143 4.02 9.19 26.58
N CYS A 144 4.51 10.02 25.65
CA CYS A 144 5.30 11.21 25.93
C CYS A 144 4.44 12.44 26.24
#